data_AF-A0A8J3J412-F1
#
_entry.id   AF-A0A8J3J412-F1
#
_cell.length_a   1.000
_cell.length_b   1.000
_cell.length_c   1.000
_cell.angle_alpha   90.00
_cell.angle_beta   90.00
_cell.angle_gamma   90.00
#
_symmetry.space_group_name_H-M   'P 1'
#
loop_
_entity.id
_entity.type
_entity.pdbx_description
1 polymer ?
#
loop_
_entity_poly.entity_id
_entity_poly.type
_entity_poly.pdbx_seq_one_letter_code
_entity_poly.pdbx_strand_id
1 'polypeptide(L)'
;MNVHPLVFSRIMDTLPVSGWQVLQENVSLQVRLSGVRSTVDADGLADAVRQALQEQGAIAPRVEVQYVASIPKTSAGKAPLVRAHPQQAASPEENTDIS
;
A
#
# COMPACT_ATOMS: atom_id res chain seq x y z
N MET A 1 -9.65 10.03 2.10
CA MET A 1 -9.30 10.32 0.69
C MET A 1 -9.89 9.22 -0.18
N ASN A 2 -10.67 9.56 -1.21
CA ASN A 2 -11.22 8.57 -2.13
C ASN A 2 -10.28 8.40 -3.31
N VAL A 3 -9.36 7.43 -3.24
CA VAL A 3 -8.38 7.19 -4.29
C VAL A 3 -8.86 6.05 -5.18
N HIS A 4 -8.82 6.26 -6.50
CA HIS A 4 -9.25 5.24 -7.46
C HIS A 4 -8.18 4.12 -7.60
N PRO A 5 -8.55 2.84 -7.37
CA PRO A 5 -7.62 1.71 -7.49
C PRO A 5 -6.96 1.58 -8.87
N LEU A 6 -7.63 2.09 -9.90
CA LEU A 6 -7.19 2.06 -11.29
C LEU A 6 -5.87 2.80 -11.52
N VAL A 7 -5.59 3.83 -10.72
CA VAL A 7 -4.34 4.61 -10.83
C VAL A 7 -3.15 3.73 -10.48
N PHE A 8 -3.26 2.94 -9.41
CA PHE A 8 -2.18 2.05 -8.99
C PHE A 8 -1.96 0.92 -9.97
N SER A 9 -3.03 0.29 -10.50
CA SER A 9 -2.85 -0.81 -11.45
C SER A 9 -2.07 -0.39 -12.69
N ARG A 10 -2.35 0.81 -13.24
CA ARG A 10 -1.62 1.33 -14.40
C ARG A 10 -0.12 1.50 -14.16
N ILE A 11 0.26 1.99 -12.98
CA ILE A 11 1.67 2.18 -12.60
C ILE A 11 2.33 0.82 -12.32
N MET A 12 1.64 -0.08 -11.62
CA MET A 12 2.21 -1.35 -11.19
C MET A 12 2.31 -2.37 -12.33
N ASP A 13 1.44 -2.30 -13.33
CA ASP A 13 1.47 -3.17 -14.51
C ASP A 13 2.72 -2.95 -15.39
N THR A 14 3.43 -1.82 -15.23
CA THR A 14 4.69 -1.58 -15.93
C THR A 14 5.91 -2.15 -15.19
N LEU A 15 5.74 -2.66 -13.97
CA LEU A 15 6.84 -3.14 -13.14
C LEU A 15 7.06 -4.65 -13.31
N PRO A 16 8.32 -5.13 -13.24
CA PRO A 16 8.64 -6.55 -13.30
C PRO A 16 8.38 -7.26 -11.95
N VAL A 17 7.17 -7.14 -11.40
CA VAL A 17 6.78 -7.70 -10.10
C VAL A 17 5.71 -8.77 -10.27
N SER A 18 5.69 -9.75 -9.36
CA SER A 18 4.71 -10.85 -9.40
C SER A 18 3.45 -10.54 -8.58
N GLY A 19 3.51 -9.52 -7.72
CA GLY A 19 2.36 -9.01 -7.00
C GLY A 19 2.65 -7.67 -6.35
N TRP A 20 1.60 -6.86 -6.22
CA TRP A 20 1.64 -5.56 -5.57
C TRP A 20 0.40 -5.38 -4.68
N GLN A 21 0.54 -4.52 -3.66
CA GLN A 21 -0.55 -4.15 -2.77
C GLN A 21 -0.35 -2.71 -2.30
N VAL A 22 -1.45 -1.96 -2.20
CA VAL A 22 -1.44 -0.61 -1.65
C VAL A 22 -2.21 -0.59 -0.33
N LEU A 23 -1.54 -0.15 0.72
CA LEU A 23 -2.13 0.12 2.03
C LEU A 23 -2.24 1.62 2.19
N GLN A 24 -3.46 2.11 2.34
CA GLN A 24 -3.71 3.48 2.71
C GLN A 24 -3.84 3.55 4.22
N GLU A 25 -2.90 4.24 4.84
CA GLU A 25 -2.98 4.68 6.23
C GLU A 25 -3.37 6.17 6.25
N ASN A 26 -3.67 6.72 7.43
CA ASN A 26 -4.30 8.04 7.56
C ASN A 26 -3.61 9.14 6.73
N VAL A 27 -2.29 9.24 6.83
CA VAL A 27 -1.46 10.28 6.20
C VAL A 27 -0.40 9.73 5.25
N SER A 28 -0.37 8.41 5.08
CA SER A 28 0.66 7.71 4.32
C SER A 28 0.08 6.59 3.48
N LEU A 29 0.83 6.21 2.46
CA LEU A 29 0.48 5.17 1.52
C LEU A 29 1.66 4.23 1.39
N GLN A 30 1.46 2.98 1.80
CA GLN A 30 2.45 1.92 1.69
C GLN A 30 2.19 1.12 0.42
N VAL A 31 3.19 1.09 -0.46
CA VAL A 31 3.22 0.23 -1.64
C VAL A 31 4.06 -0.99 -1.31
N ARG A 32 3.45 -2.17 -1.28
CA ARG A 32 4.14 -3.44 -1.09
C ARG A 32 4.33 -4.14 -2.43
N LEU A 33 5.57 -4.52 -2.73
CA LEU A 33 5.95 -5.25 -3.94
C LEU A 33 6.48 -6.64 -3.57
N SER A 34 6.15 -7.66 -4.36
CA SER A 34 6.62 -9.03 -4.17
C SER A 34 7.02 -9.69 -5.49
N GLY A 35 7.95 -10.65 -5.42
CA GLY A 35 8.43 -11.39 -6.59
C GLY A 35 9.00 -10.47 -7.67
N VAL A 36 9.82 -9.51 -7.24
CA VAL A 36 10.54 -8.55 -8.09
C VAL A 36 11.58 -9.32 -8.90
N ARG A 37 11.43 -9.32 -10.23
CA ARG A 37 12.30 -10.08 -11.14
C ARG A 37 13.57 -9.31 -11.53
N SER A 38 13.53 -7.99 -11.45
CA SER A 38 14.63 -7.07 -11.79
C SER A 38 14.59 -5.85 -10.87
N THR A 39 15.68 -5.11 -10.74
CA THR A 39 15.76 -3.91 -9.92
C THR A 39 14.62 -2.94 -10.23
N VAL A 40 13.82 -2.60 -9.22
CA VAL A 40 12.77 -1.57 -9.30
C VAL A 40 13.31 -0.33 -8.61
N ASP A 41 13.19 0.81 -9.28
CA ASP A 41 13.48 2.11 -8.68
C ASP A 41 12.35 2.48 -7.72
N ALA A 42 12.63 2.33 -6.42
CA ALA A 42 11.66 2.59 -5.37
C ALA A 42 11.30 4.08 -5.27
N ASP A 43 12.28 4.96 -5.47
CA ASP A 43 12.08 6.41 -5.38
C ASP A 43 11.30 6.92 -6.59
N GLY A 44 11.67 6.47 -7.80
CA GLY A 44 10.92 6.77 -9.02
C GLY A 44 9.47 6.24 -8.97
N LEU A 45 9.25 5.07 -8.38
CA LEU A 45 7.92 4.53 -8.17
C LEU A 45 7.10 5.36 -7.16
N ALA A 46 7.72 5.73 -6.03
CA ALA A 46 7.07 6.58 -5.03
C ALA A 46 6.64 7.93 -5.63
N ASP A 47 7.49 8.51 -6.47
CA ASP A 47 7.23 9.76 -7.17
C ASP A 47 6.11 9.65 -8.20
N ALA A 48 6.10 8.60 -9.02
CA ALA A 48 5.02 8.33 -9.97
C ALA A 48 3.66 8.16 -9.28
N VAL A 49 3.63 7.41 -8.17
CA VAL A 49 2.43 7.23 -7.35
C VAL A 49 1.99 8.56 -6.76
N ARG A 50 2.90 9.35 -6.18
CA ARG A 50 2.61 10.65 -5.59
C ARG A 50 2.03 11.63 -6.62
N GLN A 51 2.62 11.69 -7.80
CA GLN A 51 2.14 12.55 -8.89
C GLN A 51 0.73 12.17 -9.33
N ALA A 52 0.48 10.88 -9.55
CA ALA A 52 -0.84 10.42 -9.96
C ALA A 52 -1.91 10.64 -8.89
N LEU A 53 -1.53 10.63 -7.60
CA LEU A 53 -2.43 10.99 -6.49
C LEU A 53 -2.70 12.50 -6.45
N GLN A 54 -1.69 13.33 -6.69
CA GLN A 54 -1.85 14.78 -6.76
C GLN A 54 -2.78 15.21 -7.90
N GLU A 55 -2.70 14.53 -9.06
CA GLU A 55 -3.63 14.74 -10.19
C GLU A 55 -5.09 14.44 -9.82
N GLN A 56 -5.32 13.57 -8.85
CA GLN A 56 -6.65 13.26 -8.30
C GLN A 56 -7.05 14.19 -7.13
N GLY A 57 -6.25 15.23 -6.85
CA GLY A 57 -6.49 16.19 -5.78
C GLY A 57 -6.03 15.73 -4.39
N ALA A 58 -5.22 14.67 -4.30
CA ALA A 58 -4.66 14.24 -3.02
C ALA A 58 -3.54 15.19 -2.56
N ILE A 59 -3.63 15.68 -1.33
CA ILE A 59 -2.58 16.51 -0.72
C ILE A 59 -1.42 15.62 -0.27
N ALA A 60 -0.34 15.63 -1.06
CA ALA A 60 1.00 15.12 -0.76
C ALA A 60 1.07 13.94 0.25
N PRO A 61 0.48 12.78 -0.07
CA PRO A 61 0.60 11.61 0.81
C PRO A 61 2.05 11.16 0.85
N ARG A 62 2.54 10.82 2.04
CA ARG A 62 3.84 10.14 2.19
C ARG A 62 3.72 8.77 1.54
N VAL A 63 4.47 8.50 0.47
CA VAL A 63 4.48 7.21 -0.21
C VAL A 63 5.74 6.44 0.19
N GLU A 64 5.55 5.21 0.67
CA GLU A 64 6.65 4.33 1.07
C GLU A 64 6.58 3.03 0.28
N VAL A 65 7.68 2.65 -0.37
CA VAL A 65 7.79 1.40 -1.13
C VAL A 65 8.50 0.35 -0.27
N GLN A 66 7.85 -0.79 -0.06
CA GLN A 66 8.38 -1.91 0.70
C GLN A 66 8.41 -3.18 -0.15
N TYR A 67 9.56 -3.86 -0.12
CA TYR A 67 9.72 -5.17 -0.71
C TYR A 67 9.34 -6.25 0.31
N VAL A 68 8.34 -7.07 -0.02
CA VAL A 68 7.87 -8.15 0.85
C VAL A 68 8.06 -9.51 0.19
N ALA A 69 8.40 -10.52 0.98
CA ALA A 69 8.66 -11.88 0.49
C ALA A 69 7.43 -12.49 -0.21
N SER A 70 6.23 -12.18 0.27
CA SER A 70 4.97 -12.59 -0.35
C SER A 70 3.85 -11.68 0.11
N ILE A 71 2.93 -11.36 -0.81
CA ILE A 71 1.71 -10.64 -0.46
C ILE A 71 0.63 -11.68 -0.14
N PRO A 72 0.09 -11.70 1.10
CA PRO A 72 -0.94 -12.68 1.47
C PRO A 72 -2.19 -12.47 0.61
N LYS A 73 -2.52 -13.49 -0.18
CA LYS A 73 -3.77 -13.53 -0.96
C LYS A 73 -4.93 -13.71 0.02
N THR A 74 -6.04 -13.01 -0.21
CA THR A 74 -7.26 -13.32 0.56
C THR A 74 -7.81 -14.68 0.11
N SER A 75 -8.57 -15.34 0.98
CA SER A 75 -9.15 -16.68 0.77
C SER A 75 -10.06 -16.81 -0.47
N ALA A 76 -10.37 -15.69 -1.15
CA ALA A 76 -11.12 -15.64 -2.41
C ALA A 76 -10.21 -15.60 -3.67
N GLY A 77 -8.89 -15.76 -3.54
CA GLY A 77 -7.95 -15.76 -4.67
C GLY A 77 -7.69 -14.38 -5.30
N LYS A 78 -8.38 -13.32 -4.84
CA LYS A 78 -8.17 -11.94 -5.27
C LYS A 78 -7.56 -11.15 -4.11
N ALA A 79 -6.41 -10.54 -4.33
CA ALA A 79 -5.88 -9.55 -3.41
C ALA A 79 -6.65 -8.24 -3.65
N PRO A 80 -7.41 -7.74 -2.67
CA PRO A 80 -7.97 -6.40 -2.74
C PRO A 80 -6.80 -5.42 -2.78
N LEU A 81 -6.74 -4.73 -3.91
CA LEU A 81 -5.59 -3.95 -4.34
C LEU A 81 -5.35 -2.72 -3.46
N VAL A 82 -6.40 -2.24 -2.80
CA VAL A 82 -6.35 -1.12 -1.85
C VAL A 82 -6.98 -1.56 -0.55
N ARG A 83 -6.23 -1.47 0.54
CA ARG A 83 -6.71 -1.62 1.92
C ARG A 83 -6.65 -0.27 2.62
N ALA A 84 -7.79 0.30 2.95
CA ALA A 84 -7.86 1.38 3.93
C ALA A 84 -7.84 0.75 5.32
N HIS A 85 -6.79 0.98 6.10
CA HIS A 85 -6.79 0.60 7.51
C HIS A 85 -7.36 1.80 8.27
N PRO A 86 -8.58 1.72 8.84
CA PRO A 86 -8.89 2.60 9.96
C PRO A 86 -7.84 2.28 11.03
N GLN A 87 -7.20 3.31 11.57
CA GLN A 87 -6.21 3.23 12.63
C GLN A 87 -6.54 2.07 13.56
N GLN A 88 -5.73 1.00 13.51
CA GLN A 88 -5.85 -0.07 14.47
C GLN A 88 -5.51 0.61 15.80
N ALA A 89 -6.57 0.89 16.58
CA ALA A 89 -6.41 1.41 17.92
C ALA A 89 -5.38 0.50 18.58
N ALA A 90 -4.32 1.12 19.12
CA ALA A 90 -3.43 0.46 20.04
C ALA A 90 -4.32 -0.36 20.96
N SER A 91 -4.15 -1.69 20.96
CA SER A 91 -4.80 -2.56 21.92
C SER A 91 -4.56 -1.92 23.29
N PRO A 92 -5.59 -1.47 24.04
CA PRO A 92 -5.36 -1.18 25.44
C PRO A 92 -4.85 -2.49 26.02
N GLU A 93 -3.63 -2.46 26.54
CA GLU A 93 -3.04 -3.58 27.25
C GLU A 93 -4.06 -4.03 28.29
N GLU A 94 -4.59 -5.23 28.07
CA GLU A 94 -5.37 -5.97 29.04
C GLU A 94 -4.46 -6.23 30.23
N ASN A 95 -4.59 -5.37 31.24
CA ASN A 95 -4.14 -5.68 32.60
C ASN A 95 -5.36 -5.53 33.53
N THR A 96 -6.34 -6.40 33.27
CA THR A 96 -7.23 -6.96 34.31
C THR A 96 -6.30 -7.79 35.21
N ASP A 97 -6.17 -7.61 36.52
CA ASP A 97 -7.22 -7.87 37.52
C ASP A 97 -6.61 -7.69 38.95
N ILE A 98 -7.34 -6.99 39.83
CA ILE A 98 -7.51 -7.16 41.29
C ILE A 98 -6.31 -7.34 42.25
N SER A 99 -6.23 -6.44 43.24
CA SER A 99 -6.60 -6.70 44.65
C SER A 99 -6.76 -5.41 45.43
#